data_AF-K2SPT1-F1
#
_entry.id   AF-K2SPT1-F1
#
_cell.length_a   1.000
_cell.length_b   1.000
_cell.length_c   1.000
_cell.angle_alpha   90.00
_cell.angle_beta   90.00
_cell.angle_gamma   90.00
#
_symmetry.space_group_name_H-M   'P 1'
#
loop_
_entity.id
_entity.type
_entity.pdbx_description
1 polymer ?
#
loop_
_entity_poly.entity_id
_entity_poly.type
_entity_poly.pdbx_seq_one_letter_code
_entity_poly.pdbx_strand_id
1 'polypeptide(L)'
;MLSRILTRSLPPARPAPATVSRSLSSRSARARRRQPITVRGTSKPTTTTSSSPLDDILSPRPRQSPSSSSHLLDNDDPLNLKGTRPEPPAIRFFEQDVSQIGESAPRPVSAQRIAADERTAEQLWSKISKLEREIQQLERDDELEATVMRLRAVERDRVGAADVEMLADADPAAVRAELDGLRIAAPEGRGGGGEEGVALERLNNCLRHAYLATDKRKRVVVRSELWKMYKRAKMRVPDMLAWIPRPAWDILFYSQAVRWKSNEKREEHMRELLADMRSVGLEGPPTPPPDGKVLDAD
;
A
#
# COMPACT_ATOMS: atom_id res chain seq x y z
N MET A 1 65.87 16.42 -36.57
CA MET A 1 64.77 17.24 -36.02
C MET A 1 64.44 16.70 -34.64
N LEU A 2 64.85 17.41 -33.60
CA LEU A 2 64.79 17.02 -32.19
C LEU A 2 63.48 17.51 -31.56
N SER A 3 62.60 16.59 -31.17
CA SER A 3 61.35 16.91 -30.47
C SER A 3 61.61 16.98 -28.96
N ARG A 4 61.45 18.18 -28.41
CA ARG A 4 61.64 18.51 -26.99
C ARG A 4 60.45 18.00 -26.17
N ILE A 5 60.76 17.20 -25.14
CA ILE A 5 59.85 16.79 -24.07
C ILE A 5 59.84 17.92 -23.04
N LEU A 6 58.68 18.57 -22.84
CA LEU A 6 58.44 19.55 -21.79
C LEU A 6 57.88 18.83 -20.56
N THR A 7 58.72 18.65 -19.55
CA THR A 7 58.33 18.25 -18.19
C THR A 7 57.75 19.45 -17.46
N ARG A 8 56.44 19.43 -17.20
CA ARG A 8 55.76 20.47 -16.41
C ARG A 8 55.76 20.08 -14.93
N SER A 9 56.60 20.79 -14.18
CA SER A 9 56.69 20.79 -12.72
C SER A 9 55.39 21.31 -12.08
N LEU A 10 54.89 20.62 -11.05
CA LEU A 10 53.76 21.05 -10.20
C LEU A 10 54.27 21.35 -8.77
N PRO A 11 53.86 22.48 -8.16
CA PRO A 11 54.35 22.95 -6.86
C PRO A 11 53.73 22.24 -5.64
N PRO A 12 54.35 22.36 -4.44
CA PRO A 12 54.02 21.58 -3.25
C PRO A 12 52.75 22.01 -2.49
N ALA A 13 52.24 21.04 -1.73
CA ALA A 13 51.02 21.05 -0.94
C ALA A 13 50.96 22.13 0.16
N ARG A 14 49.73 22.63 0.40
CA ARG A 14 49.42 23.62 1.44
C ARG A 14 48.75 22.90 2.64
N PRO A 15 49.15 23.19 3.89
CA PRO A 15 48.66 22.48 5.08
C PRO A 15 47.27 22.94 5.55
N ALA A 16 46.56 22.00 6.18
CA ALA A 16 45.19 22.10 6.69
C ALA A 16 45.06 23.00 7.95
N PRO A 17 43.89 23.65 8.16
CA PRO A 17 43.57 24.25 9.45
C PRO A 17 42.88 23.25 10.40
N ALA A 18 43.42 23.16 11.61
CA ALA A 18 42.83 22.47 12.76
C ALA A 18 41.57 23.19 13.25
N THR A 19 40.54 22.45 13.66
CA THR A 19 39.37 23.03 14.36
C THR A 19 39.01 22.21 15.60
N VAL A 20 39.57 22.71 16.70
CA VAL A 20 39.05 22.87 18.07
C VAL A 20 37.73 22.17 18.41
N SER A 21 37.83 21.17 19.29
CA SER A 21 36.76 20.62 20.11
C SER A 21 36.19 21.66 21.08
N ARG A 22 34.86 21.82 21.09
CA ARG A 22 34.14 22.44 22.22
C ARG A 22 32.96 21.57 22.64
N SER A 23 33.09 20.99 23.83
CA SER A 23 32.01 20.36 24.58
C SER A 23 31.06 21.43 25.12
N LEU A 24 29.75 21.23 25.00
CA LEU A 24 28.79 21.90 25.87
C LEU A 24 27.76 20.90 26.38
N SER A 25 27.78 20.77 27.70
CA SER A 25 26.77 20.12 28.53
C SER A 25 25.41 20.80 28.37
N SER A 26 24.33 20.03 28.34
CA SER A 26 23.05 20.51 28.87
C SER A 26 22.23 19.35 29.44
N ARG A 27 22.04 19.44 30.77
CA ARG A 27 21.13 18.65 31.59
C ARG A 27 19.70 18.91 31.13
N SER A 28 18.95 17.85 30.84
CA SER A 28 17.48 17.91 30.66
C SER A 28 16.79 17.52 31.96
N ALA A 29 16.00 18.44 32.51
CA ALA A 29 15.13 18.20 33.65
C ALA A 29 13.69 17.92 33.17
N ARG A 30 13.18 16.84 33.74
CA ARG A 30 11.92 16.13 33.51
C ARG A 30 10.73 16.92 34.10
N ALA A 31 9.64 17.06 33.35
CA ALA A 31 8.32 17.32 33.95
C ALA A 31 7.20 16.67 33.11
N ARG A 32 6.62 15.62 33.68
CA ARG A 32 5.40 14.94 33.21
C ARG A 32 4.18 15.76 33.65
N ARG A 33 3.17 15.89 32.79
CA ARG A 33 1.80 16.11 33.26
C ARG A 33 0.80 15.41 32.35
N ARG A 34 0.19 14.35 32.89
CA ARG A 34 -0.99 13.65 32.37
C ARG A 34 -2.22 14.50 32.63
N GLN A 35 -3.22 14.45 31.75
CA GLN A 35 -4.65 14.56 32.11
C GLN A 35 -5.50 13.63 31.24
N PRO A 36 -6.68 13.16 31.72
CA PRO A 36 -7.45 12.07 31.12
C PRO A 36 -8.80 12.47 30.49
N ILE A 37 -9.27 11.60 29.60
CA ILE A 37 -10.66 11.11 29.36
C ILE A 37 -11.76 12.13 29.01
N THR A 38 -12.51 11.85 27.93
CA THR A 38 -14.00 11.75 27.98
C THR A 38 -14.57 11.01 26.76
N VAL A 39 -15.57 10.18 27.04
CA VAL A 39 -16.33 9.31 26.13
C VAL A 39 -17.76 9.84 26.05
N ARG A 40 -18.34 9.88 24.85
CA ARG A 40 -19.81 9.95 24.57
C ARG A 40 -19.97 9.76 23.05
N GLY A 41 -20.83 8.93 22.48
CA GLY A 41 -22.04 8.27 22.95
C GLY A 41 -23.23 8.72 22.09
N THR A 42 -23.93 7.76 21.45
CA THR A 42 -25.32 7.82 20.91
C THR A 42 -25.53 8.70 19.65
N SER A 43 -26.40 8.42 18.67
CA SER A 43 -27.53 7.48 18.46
C SER A 43 -27.98 7.56 16.98
N LYS A 44 -28.56 6.47 16.44
CA LYS A 44 -29.49 6.45 15.28
C LYS A 44 -30.89 6.93 15.76
N PRO A 45 -31.87 7.38 14.93
CA PRO A 45 -32.75 6.45 14.17
C PRO A 45 -33.55 6.96 12.93
N THR A 46 -34.10 6.00 12.16
CA THR A 46 -35.45 5.88 11.48
C THR A 46 -35.98 6.96 10.50
N THR A 47 -36.34 6.65 9.23
CA THR A 47 -37.54 5.98 8.63
C THR A 47 -38.59 6.98 8.11
N THR A 48 -39.30 6.63 7.01
CA THR A 48 -40.70 7.00 6.58
C THR A 48 -40.73 7.56 5.14
N THR A 49 -41.21 6.83 4.10
CA THR A 49 -42.59 6.52 3.63
C THR A 49 -43.31 7.69 2.92
N SER A 50 -43.69 7.52 1.64
CA SER A 50 -44.93 8.03 1.00
C SER A 50 -44.98 7.64 -0.50
N SER A 51 -45.93 6.79 -0.96
CA SER A 51 -47.21 7.07 -1.68
C SER A 51 -47.07 7.60 -3.13
N SER A 52 -47.32 6.80 -4.20
CA SER A 52 -48.61 6.64 -5.00
C SER A 52 -49.00 7.87 -5.87
N PRO A 53 -49.88 7.83 -6.92
CA PRO A 53 -50.65 6.72 -7.57
C PRO A 53 -50.85 6.80 -9.14
N LEU A 54 -51.54 5.76 -9.69
CA LEU A 54 -52.61 5.69 -10.75
C LEU A 54 -52.41 6.09 -12.23
N ASP A 55 -52.77 5.14 -13.13
CA ASP A 55 -53.78 5.20 -14.25
C ASP A 55 -53.45 4.06 -15.26
N ASP A 56 -54.20 2.94 -15.33
CA ASP A 56 -55.49 2.65 -15.99
C ASP A 56 -55.48 2.71 -17.54
N ILE A 57 -55.97 1.62 -18.16
CA ILE A 57 -56.58 1.46 -19.50
C ILE A 57 -56.43 0.01 -20.01
N LEU A 58 -57.60 -0.62 -20.18
CA LEU A 58 -57.89 -1.94 -20.73
C LEU A 58 -57.57 -2.09 -22.23
N SER A 59 -57.13 -3.30 -22.63
CA SER A 59 -57.53 -3.93 -23.90
C SER A 59 -57.25 -5.45 -23.94
N PRO A 60 -57.94 -6.23 -24.79
CA PRO A 60 -58.17 -7.67 -24.58
C PRO A 60 -57.25 -8.61 -25.39
N ARG A 61 -57.00 -9.78 -24.78
CA ARG A 61 -56.53 -11.11 -25.27
C ARG A 61 -56.19 -11.28 -26.77
N PRO A 62 -55.14 -12.08 -27.07
CA PRO A 62 -55.43 -13.46 -27.46
C PRO A 62 -54.51 -14.52 -26.82
N ARG A 63 -55.01 -15.75 -26.76
CA ARG A 63 -54.28 -16.95 -26.31
C ARG A 63 -53.17 -17.28 -27.33
N GLN A 64 -51.93 -17.40 -26.87
CA GLN A 64 -50.87 -18.10 -27.60
C GLN A 64 -50.13 -19.04 -26.63
N SER A 65 -49.92 -20.26 -27.14
CA SER A 65 -49.29 -21.41 -26.52
C SER A 65 -47.82 -21.14 -26.15
N PRO A 66 -47.26 -21.80 -25.11
CA PRO A 66 -45.87 -21.60 -24.74
C PRO A 66 -44.94 -22.32 -25.73
N SER A 67 -44.30 -21.57 -26.62
CA SER A 67 -43.08 -22.03 -27.30
C SER A 67 -41.89 -21.74 -26.39
N SER A 68 -41.31 -22.81 -25.85
CA SER A 68 -39.98 -22.79 -25.23
C SER A 68 -38.96 -22.25 -26.22
N SER A 69 -38.56 -20.99 -26.06
CA SER A 69 -37.39 -20.42 -26.70
C SER A 69 -36.47 -19.92 -25.59
N SER A 70 -35.39 -20.67 -25.38
CA SER A 70 -34.32 -20.33 -24.44
C SER A 70 -33.49 -19.20 -25.05
N HIS A 71 -33.95 -17.96 -24.90
CA HIS A 71 -33.21 -16.76 -25.30
C HIS A 71 -32.32 -16.33 -24.15
N LEU A 72 -31.13 -16.92 -24.07
CA LEU A 72 -30.30 -16.83 -22.87
C LEU A 72 -29.48 -15.53 -22.77
N LEU A 73 -29.49 -14.64 -23.77
CA LEU A 73 -28.80 -13.36 -23.71
C LEU A 73 -29.51 -12.33 -24.62
N ASP A 74 -30.27 -11.41 -24.02
CA ASP A 74 -30.80 -10.24 -24.71
C ASP A 74 -29.79 -9.09 -24.56
N ASN A 75 -29.37 -8.49 -25.67
CA ASN A 75 -28.21 -7.58 -25.71
C ASN A 75 -28.50 -6.20 -25.08
N ASP A 76 -29.78 -5.89 -24.84
CA ASP A 76 -30.24 -4.62 -24.28
C ASP A 76 -30.52 -4.66 -22.76
N ASP A 77 -30.47 -5.84 -22.13
CA ASP A 77 -30.63 -5.99 -20.66
C ASP A 77 -29.70 -7.09 -20.11
N PRO A 78 -28.37 -6.84 -20.06
CA PRO A 78 -27.38 -7.83 -19.64
C PRO A 78 -27.51 -8.23 -18.15
N LEU A 79 -28.36 -7.53 -17.39
CA LEU A 79 -28.60 -7.78 -15.97
C LEU A 79 -30.03 -8.26 -15.68
N ASN A 80 -30.88 -8.41 -16.70
CA ASN A 80 -32.25 -8.88 -16.60
C ASN A 80 -33.07 -8.10 -15.53
N LEU A 81 -32.87 -6.77 -15.47
CA LEU A 81 -33.47 -5.90 -14.45
C LEU A 81 -34.83 -5.36 -14.86
N LYS A 82 -35.17 -5.36 -16.16
CA LYS A 82 -36.45 -4.89 -16.68
C LYS A 82 -37.46 -6.02 -16.90
N GLY A 83 -37.03 -7.28 -16.84
CA GLY A 83 -37.91 -8.43 -16.85
C GLY A 83 -38.76 -8.45 -15.57
N THR A 84 -40.08 -8.39 -15.72
CA THR A 84 -41.06 -8.66 -14.65
C THR A 84 -40.60 -9.82 -13.81
N ARG A 85 -40.12 -9.53 -12.61
CA ARG A 85 -39.72 -10.49 -11.59
C ARG A 85 -40.89 -11.46 -11.45
N PRO A 86 -40.77 -12.75 -11.82
CA PRO A 86 -41.79 -13.70 -11.41
C PRO A 86 -41.82 -13.60 -9.89
N GLU A 87 -42.98 -13.26 -9.35
CA GLU A 87 -43.27 -13.28 -7.92
C GLU A 87 -42.52 -14.48 -7.33
N PRO A 88 -41.59 -14.26 -6.36
CA PRO A 88 -40.90 -15.37 -5.75
C PRO A 88 -41.99 -16.33 -5.27
N PRO A 89 -41.96 -17.63 -5.62
CA PRO A 89 -42.99 -18.54 -5.20
C PRO A 89 -43.12 -18.37 -3.69
N ALA A 90 -44.27 -17.90 -3.23
CA ALA A 90 -44.52 -17.72 -1.82
C ALA A 90 -44.46 -19.13 -1.22
N ILE A 91 -43.30 -19.50 -0.68
CA ILE A 91 -43.08 -20.79 -0.06
C ILE A 91 -43.88 -20.77 1.24
N ARG A 92 -45.15 -21.14 1.14
CA ARG A 92 -46.03 -21.34 2.28
C ARG A 92 -45.64 -22.65 2.95
N PHE A 93 -44.58 -22.58 3.75
CA PHE A 93 -44.00 -23.72 4.48
C PHE A 93 -45.01 -24.49 5.35
N PHE A 94 -46.19 -23.93 5.61
CA PHE A 94 -47.20 -24.51 6.49
C PHE A 94 -48.52 -24.92 5.80
N GLU A 95 -48.64 -24.77 4.47
CA GLU A 95 -49.82 -25.24 3.70
C GLU A 95 -49.43 -26.31 2.67
N GLN A 96 -48.43 -27.13 2.97
CA GLN A 96 -48.18 -28.32 2.17
C GLN A 96 -49.30 -29.32 2.48
N ASP A 97 -50.19 -29.53 1.50
CA ASP A 97 -51.30 -30.48 1.54
C ASP A 97 -50.85 -31.79 2.21
N VAL A 98 -51.39 -32.07 3.40
CA VAL A 98 -51.12 -33.30 4.16
C VAL A 98 -51.45 -34.55 3.33
N SER A 99 -52.30 -34.38 2.32
CA SER A 99 -52.70 -35.33 1.29
C SER A 99 -51.56 -35.77 0.35
N GLN A 100 -50.51 -34.95 0.17
CA GLN A 100 -49.37 -35.23 -0.72
C GLN A 100 -48.10 -35.67 0.02
N ILE A 101 -48.15 -35.77 1.35
CA ILE A 101 -47.03 -36.22 2.20
C ILE A 101 -46.55 -37.65 1.86
N GLY A 102 -47.35 -38.45 1.17
CA GLY A 102 -46.97 -39.79 0.68
C GLY A 102 -46.24 -39.82 -0.68
N GLU A 103 -46.51 -38.88 -1.59
CA GLU A 103 -45.95 -38.90 -2.96
C GLU A 103 -44.60 -38.16 -3.08
N SER A 104 -44.33 -37.23 -2.17
CA SER A 104 -43.10 -36.42 -2.13
C SER A 104 -42.13 -36.89 -1.03
N ALA A 105 -42.10 -38.18 -0.71
CA ALA A 105 -41.07 -38.69 0.19
C ALA A 105 -39.68 -38.44 -0.46
N PRO A 106 -38.72 -37.81 0.25
CA PRO A 106 -37.38 -37.60 -0.29
C PRO A 106 -36.81 -38.95 -0.67
N ARG A 107 -36.55 -39.14 -1.96
CA ARG A 107 -35.99 -40.39 -2.48
C ARG A 107 -34.71 -40.68 -1.69
N PRO A 108 -34.54 -41.92 -1.17
CA PRO A 108 -33.32 -42.27 -0.46
C PRO A 108 -32.14 -42.00 -1.38
N VAL A 109 -31.22 -41.16 -0.91
CA VAL A 109 -30.00 -40.84 -1.64
C VAL A 109 -29.25 -42.15 -1.84
N SER A 110 -28.92 -42.49 -3.08
CA SER A 110 -28.26 -43.76 -3.36
C SER A 110 -26.94 -43.83 -2.60
N ALA A 111 -26.62 -45.01 -2.05
CA ALA A 111 -25.36 -45.22 -1.33
C ALA A 111 -24.13 -44.84 -2.17
N GLN A 112 -24.22 -45.00 -3.49
CA GLN A 112 -23.20 -44.56 -4.45
C GLN A 112 -23.00 -43.04 -4.47
N ARG A 113 -24.09 -42.27 -4.38
CA ARG A 113 -24.01 -40.80 -4.34
C ARG A 113 -23.44 -40.32 -3.02
N ILE A 114 -23.85 -40.93 -1.91
CA ILE A 114 -23.26 -40.64 -0.58
C ILE A 114 -21.75 -40.91 -0.59
N ALA A 115 -21.33 -42.06 -1.13
CA ALA A 115 -19.91 -42.41 -1.22
C ALA A 115 -19.12 -41.48 -2.18
N ALA A 116 -19.76 -40.96 -3.24
CA ALA A 116 -19.14 -39.98 -4.11
C ALA A 116 -18.98 -38.62 -3.41
N ASP A 117 -20.02 -38.16 -2.73
CA ASP A 117 -20.02 -36.91 -1.97
C ASP A 117 -18.97 -36.97 -0.84
N GLU A 118 -18.86 -38.12 -0.15
CA GLU A 118 -17.87 -38.35 0.90
C GLU A 118 -16.43 -38.22 0.39
N ARG A 119 -16.09 -38.77 -0.78
CA ARG A 119 -14.77 -38.57 -1.41
C ARG A 119 -14.50 -37.11 -1.78
N THR A 120 -15.52 -36.40 -2.27
CA THR A 120 -15.35 -34.96 -2.57
C THR A 120 -15.13 -34.15 -1.30
N ALA A 121 -15.82 -34.49 -0.21
CA ALA A 121 -15.62 -33.86 1.08
C ALA A 121 -14.20 -34.11 1.60
N GLU A 122 -13.69 -35.34 1.52
CA GLU A 122 -12.30 -35.65 1.89
C GLU A 122 -11.26 -34.84 1.09
N GLN A 123 -11.46 -34.71 -0.22
CA GLN A 123 -10.58 -33.90 -1.07
C GLN A 123 -10.61 -32.41 -0.66
N LEU A 124 -11.79 -31.88 -0.37
CA LEU A 124 -11.95 -30.50 0.10
C LEU A 124 -11.29 -30.30 1.46
N TRP A 125 -11.49 -31.22 2.41
CA TRP A 125 -10.83 -31.19 3.72
C TRP A 125 -9.31 -31.21 3.60
N SER A 126 -8.76 -32.10 2.75
CA SER A 126 -7.31 -32.15 2.49
C SER A 126 -6.78 -30.82 1.92
N LYS A 127 -7.53 -30.20 1.01
CA LYS A 127 -7.17 -28.90 0.43
C LYS A 127 -7.24 -27.77 1.46
N ILE A 128 -8.29 -27.74 2.29
CA ILE A 128 -8.44 -26.76 3.37
C ILE A 128 -7.26 -26.89 4.34
N SER A 129 -6.96 -28.10 4.83
CA SER A 129 -5.83 -28.31 5.75
C SER A 129 -4.45 -28.03 5.14
N LYS A 130 -4.31 -28.09 3.81
CA LYS A 130 -3.09 -27.64 3.12
C LYS A 130 -2.99 -26.12 3.10
N LEU A 131 -4.08 -25.44 2.72
CA LEU A 131 -4.14 -23.98 2.67
C LEU A 131 -3.99 -23.35 4.06
N GLU A 132 -4.59 -23.93 5.10
CA GLU A 132 -4.43 -23.47 6.48
C GLU A 132 -2.97 -23.56 6.94
N ARG A 133 -2.25 -24.63 6.59
CA ARG A 133 -0.80 -24.74 6.86
C ARG A 133 0.01 -23.70 6.10
N GLU A 134 -0.34 -23.43 4.85
CA GLU A 134 0.32 -22.42 4.02
C GLU A 134 0.10 -21.02 4.59
N ILE A 135 -1.13 -20.68 5.00
CA ILE A 135 -1.46 -19.42 5.68
C ILE A 135 -0.70 -19.30 6.99
N GLN A 136 -0.69 -20.33 7.84
CA GLN A 136 0.07 -20.30 9.10
C GLN A 136 1.58 -20.15 8.89
N GLN A 137 2.11 -20.67 7.78
CA GLN A 137 3.51 -20.49 7.44
C GLN A 137 3.80 -19.07 6.98
N LEU A 138 2.92 -18.48 6.16
CA LEU A 138 3.03 -17.08 5.75
C LEU A 138 2.88 -16.12 6.94
N GLU A 139 1.94 -16.38 7.86
CA GLU A 139 1.77 -15.59 9.08
C GLU A 139 3.00 -15.68 10.00
N ARG A 140 3.60 -16.87 10.13
CA ARG A 140 4.88 -17.03 10.84
C ARG A 140 6.02 -16.28 10.16
N ASP A 141 6.09 -16.29 8.83
CA ASP A 141 7.13 -15.59 8.08
C ASP A 141 6.98 -14.07 8.21
N ASP A 142 5.74 -13.54 8.23
CA ASP A 142 5.43 -12.14 8.48
C ASP A 142 5.73 -11.73 9.93
N GLU A 143 5.43 -12.59 10.91
CA GLU A 143 5.82 -12.40 12.30
C GLU A 143 7.34 -12.47 12.50
N LEU A 144 8.02 -13.37 11.78
CA LEU A 144 9.49 -13.43 11.73
C LEU A 144 10.06 -12.16 11.12
N GLU A 145 9.45 -11.61 10.06
CA GLU A 145 9.90 -10.35 9.46
C GLU A 145 9.69 -9.16 10.41
N ALA A 146 8.56 -9.11 11.12
CA ALA A 146 8.29 -8.11 12.14
C ALA A 146 9.21 -8.24 13.36
N THR A 147 9.52 -9.46 13.81
CA THR A 147 10.48 -9.71 14.90
C THR A 147 11.92 -9.48 14.45
N VAL A 148 12.29 -9.76 13.21
CA VAL A 148 13.60 -9.40 12.62
C VAL A 148 13.72 -7.88 12.50
N MET A 149 12.64 -7.15 12.17
CA MET A 149 12.64 -5.69 12.21
C MET A 149 12.77 -5.14 13.63
N ARG A 150 12.11 -5.76 14.61
CA ARG A 150 12.19 -5.38 16.04
C ARG A 150 13.56 -5.71 16.64
N LEU A 151 14.12 -6.87 16.28
CA LEU A 151 15.46 -7.29 16.65
C LEU A 151 16.51 -6.39 15.99
N ARG A 152 16.39 -6.03 14.72
CA ARG A 152 17.28 -5.04 14.07
C ARG A 152 17.13 -3.62 14.64
N ALA A 153 15.96 -3.24 15.14
CA ALA A 153 15.78 -1.96 15.83
C ALA A 153 16.46 -1.96 17.21
N VAL A 154 16.50 -3.10 17.90
CA VAL A 154 17.23 -3.30 19.18
C VAL A 154 18.73 -3.53 18.95
N GLU A 155 19.10 -4.14 17.84
CA GLU A 155 20.47 -4.47 17.44
C GLU A 155 21.19 -3.26 16.82
N ARG A 156 20.44 -2.27 16.29
CA ARG A 156 21.00 -0.96 15.90
C ARG A 156 21.59 -0.15 17.06
N ASP A 157 21.23 -0.47 18.31
CA ASP A 157 21.87 0.08 19.50
C ASP A 157 23.12 -0.73 19.93
N ARG A 158 23.46 -1.85 19.26
CA ARG A 158 24.55 -2.75 19.66
C ARG A 158 25.50 -3.27 18.58
N VAL A 159 25.14 -3.34 17.30
CA VAL A 159 25.98 -3.99 16.27
C VAL A 159 26.41 -3.00 15.20
N GLY A 160 27.73 -2.75 15.18
CA GLY A 160 28.41 -2.00 14.15
C GLY A 160 28.59 -2.78 12.84
N ALA A 161 28.59 -2.01 11.75
CA ALA A 161 29.45 -2.12 10.55
C ALA A 161 29.52 -3.40 9.70
N ALA A 162 28.91 -4.54 10.05
CA ALA A 162 29.25 -5.79 9.38
C ALA A 162 28.39 -6.18 8.14
N ASP A 163 27.24 -5.54 7.88
CA ASP A 163 26.27 -6.02 6.87
C ASP A 163 26.08 -5.04 5.68
N VAL A 164 27.15 -4.33 5.30
CA VAL A 164 27.21 -3.39 4.15
C VAL A 164 28.17 -3.91 3.08
N GLU A 165 28.01 -5.18 2.67
CA GLU A 165 28.98 -5.87 1.82
C GLU A 165 28.85 -5.57 0.31
N MET A 166 27.86 -4.77 -0.12
CA MET A 166 27.67 -4.38 -1.53
C MET A 166 27.86 -2.88 -1.81
N LEU A 167 28.24 -2.11 -0.79
CA LEU A 167 28.71 -0.72 -0.93
C LEU A 167 30.21 -0.60 -0.61
N ALA A 168 30.91 -1.71 -0.42
CA ALA A 168 32.30 -1.74 0.03
C ALA A 168 33.28 -1.08 -0.96
N ASP A 169 32.93 -1.00 -2.24
CA ASP A 169 33.74 -0.31 -3.26
C ASP A 169 33.46 1.20 -3.33
N ALA A 170 32.33 1.68 -2.81
CA ALA A 170 31.99 3.09 -2.83
C ALA A 170 32.70 3.81 -1.68
N ASP A 171 33.35 4.94 -1.97
CA ASP A 171 33.97 5.77 -0.94
C ASP A 171 32.91 6.13 0.13
N PRO A 172 33.10 5.72 1.40
CA PRO A 172 32.14 5.99 2.46
C PRO A 172 31.89 7.49 2.66
N ALA A 173 32.82 8.36 2.26
CA ALA A 173 32.62 9.81 2.28
C ALA A 173 31.63 10.28 1.20
N ALA A 174 31.72 9.75 -0.01
CA ALA A 174 30.80 10.07 -1.11
C ALA A 174 29.36 9.67 -0.77
N VAL A 175 29.18 8.46 -0.23
CA VAL A 175 27.87 7.94 0.19
C VAL A 175 27.27 8.81 1.29
N ARG A 176 28.08 9.28 2.25
CA ARG A 176 27.60 10.20 3.29
C ARG A 176 27.14 11.53 2.70
N ALA A 177 27.92 12.09 1.77
CA ALA A 177 27.55 13.34 1.10
C ALA A 177 26.23 13.22 0.30
N GLU A 178 26.01 12.10 -0.39
CA GLU A 178 24.76 11.81 -1.08
C GLU A 178 23.58 11.67 -0.11
N LEU A 179 23.78 10.94 1.00
CA LEU A 179 22.77 10.80 2.04
C LEU A 179 22.42 12.13 2.73
N ASP A 180 23.40 13.01 2.90
CA ASP A 180 23.16 14.37 3.40
C ASP A 180 22.39 15.21 2.38
N GLY A 181 22.65 15.03 1.08
CA GLY A 181 21.88 15.67 -0.01
C GLY A 181 20.43 15.19 -0.13
N LEU A 182 20.10 14.01 0.42
CA LEU A 182 18.74 13.48 0.49
C LEU A 182 17.93 13.99 1.69
N ARG A 183 18.60 14.56 2.69
CA ARG A 183 17.97 14.93 3.95
C ARG A 183 17.04 16.13 3.75
N ILE A 184 15.77 15.96 4.13
CA ILE A 184 14.78 17.02 4.21
C ILE A 184 15.09 17.82 5.49
N ALA A 185 15.62 19.03 5.31
CA ALA A 185 15.90 19.96 6.39
C ALA A 185 14.81 21.02 6.45
N ALA A 186 14.18 21.16 7.62
CA ALA A 186 13.29 22.29 7.84
C ALA A 186 14.09 23.60 7.93
N PRO A 187 13.56 24.72 7.42
CA PRO A 187 14.19 26.02 7.57
C PRO A 187 14.36 26.36 9.06
N GLU A 188 15.46 27.02 9.38
CA GLU A 188 15.81 27.40 10.74
C GLU A 188 14.65 28.15 11.40
N GLY A 189 14.24 27.69 12.58
CA GLY A 189 13.13 28.28 13.34
C GLY A 189 11.73 27.74 13.03
N ARG A 190 11.54 26.87 12.02
CA ARG A 190 10.20 26.37 11.63
C ARG A 190 9.92 24.89 11.90
N GLY A 191 10.92 24.04 12.08
CA GLY A 191 10.70 22.57 12.16
C GLY A 191 11.45 21.82 13.26
N GLY A 192 11.81 22.49 14.36
CA GLY A 192 12.73 21.95 15.35
C GLY A 192 12.11 21.20 16.54
N GLY A 193 10.80 21.24 16.75
CA GLY A 193 10.20 20.76 18.00
C GLY A 193 8.95 19.91 17.83
N GLY A 194 8.86 18.81 18.58
CA GLY A 194 7.62 18.05 18.75
C GLY A 194 7.36 17.00 17.66
N GLU A 195 6.09 16.80 17.32
CA GLU A 195 5.65 15.72 16.43
C GLU A 195 6.07 15.93 14.97
N GLU A 196 6.23 17.18 14.54
CA GLU A 196 6.69 17.55 13.19
C GLU A 196 8.11 17.07 12.93
N GLY A 197 9.03 17.38 13.85
CA GLY A 197 10.42 16.94 13.79
C GLY A 197 10.53 15.41 13.77
N VAL A 198 9.73 14.72 14.59
CA VAL A 198 9.68 13.25 14.62
C VAL A 198 9.18 12.67 13.29
N ALA A 199 8.20 13.31 12.65
CA ALA A 199 7.70 12.87 11.35
C ALA A 199 8.73 13.04 10.24
N LEU A 200 9.44 14.18 10.20
CA LEU A 200 10.52 14.43 9.24
C LEU A 200 11.72 13.50 9.46
N GLU A 201 12.11 13.26 10.70
CA GLU A 201 13.21 12.34 11.03
C GLU A 201 12.90 10.92 10.58
N ARG A 202 11.67 10.45 10.79
CA ARG A 202 11.22 9.13 10.29
C ARG A 202 11.23 9.07 8.77
N LEU A 203 10.76 10.10 8.08
CA LEU A 203 10.81 10.16 6.62
C LEU A 203 12.26 10.15 6.11
N ASN A 204 13.16 10.94 6.71
CA ASN A 204 14.58 10.96 6.37
C ASN A 204 15.25 9.59 6.57
N ASN A 205 14.90 8.87 7.65
CA ASN A 205 15.37 7.51 7.87
C ASN A 205 14.85 6.54 6.79
N CYS A 206 13.57 6.65 6.40
CA CYS A 206 13.02 5.85 5.31
C CYS A 206 13.67 6.16 3.96
N LEU A 207 13.97 7.43 3.66
CA LEU A 207 14.71 7.82 2.44
C LEU A 207 16.11 7.22 2.43
N ARG A 208 16.83 7.28 3.54
CA ARG A 208 18.15 6.66 3.71
C ARG A 208 18.09 5.15 3.47
N HIS A 209 17.06 4.49 3.99
CA HIS A 209 16.84 3.06 3.75
C HIS A 209 16.48 2.74 2.31
N ALA A 210 15.65 3.56 1.67
CA ALA A 210 15.29 3.38 0.26
C ALA A 210 16.51 3.55 -0.66
N TYR A 211 17.39 4.50 -0.34
CA TYR A 211 18.64 4.71 -1.06
C TYR A 211 19.56 3.48 -0.97
N LEU A 212 19.74 2.94 0.25
CA LEU A 212 20.64 1.81 0.51
C LEU A 212 20.01 0.44 0.19
N ALA A 213 18.73 0.37 -0.18
CA ALA A 213 18.02 -0.90 -0.41
C ALA A 213 18.42 -1.56 -1.73
N THR A 214 19.61 -2.17 -1.77
CA THR A 214 20.07 -2.98 -2.89
C THR A 214 19.23 -4.26 -3.03
N ASP A 215 18.84 -4.87 -1.92
CA ASP A 215 18.09 -6.13 -1.86
C ASP A 215 16.66 -6.03 -2.41
N LYS A 216 16.36 -6.80 -3.47
CA LYS A 216 15.03 -6.82 -4.12
C LYS A 216 13.89 -7.19 -3.16
N ARG A 217 14.11 -8.11 -2.22
CA ARG A 217 13.08 -8.56 -1.26
C ARG A 217 12.68 -7.43 -0.30
N LYS A 218 13.65 -6.69 0.24
CA LYS A 218 13.42 -5.60 1.20
C LYS A 218 12.78 -4.37 0.56
N ARG A 219 12.92 -4.17 -0.76
CA ARG A 219 12.35 -3.01 -1.46
C ARG A 219 10.84 -2.89 -1.34
N VAL A 220 10.11 -4.01 -1.26
CA VAL A 220 8.63 -3.99 -1.12
C VAL A 220 8.23 -3.32 0.20
N VAL A 221 8.84 -3.75 1.31
CA VAL A 221 8.60 -3.22 2.65
C VAL A 221 9.05 -1.77 2.75
N VAL A 222 10.28 -1.47 2.32
CA VAL A 222 10.86 -0.12 2.37
C VAL A 222 10.00 0.87 1.58
N ARG A 223 9.48 0.49 0.40
CA ARG A 223 8.59 1.32 -0.40
C ARG A 223 7.29 1.65 0.32
N SER A 224 6.66 0.65 0.96
CA SER A 224 5.39 0.83 1.67
C SER A 224 5.53 1.75 2.90
N GLU A 225 6.60 1.55 3.68
CA GLU A 225 6.91 2.39 4.84
C GLU A 225 7.35 3.79 4.42
N LEU A 226 8.12 3.93 3.33
CA LEU A 226 8.49 5.22 2.77
C LEU A 226 7.24 6.03 2.39
N TRP A 227 6.28 5.42 1.69
CA TRP A 227 5.03 6.09 1.32
C TRP A 227 4.21 6.50 2.55
N LYS A 228 4.10 5.61 3.53
CA LYS A 228 3.39 5.87 4.79
C LYS A 228 4.02 7.02 5.58
N MET A 229 5.36 7.06 5.69
CA MET A 229 6.05 8.15 6.36
C MET A 229 5.96 9.45 5.57
N TYR A 230 5.99 9.40 4.24
CA TYR A 230 5.75 10.55 3.37
C TYR A 230 4.37 11.17 3.64
N LYS A 231 3.30 10.37 3.58
CA LYS A 231 1.93 10.81 3.88
C LYS A 231 1.81 11.38 5.28
N ARG A 232 2.43 10.72 6.27
CA ARG A 232 2.41 11.19 7.66
C ARG A 232 3.13 12.53 7.81
N ALA A 233 4.29 12.71 7.19
CA ALA A 233 5.03 13.95 7.24
C ALA A 233 4.29 15.08 6.50
N LYS A 234 3.70 14.80 5.34
CA LYS A 234 2.84 15.73 4.59
C LYS A 234 1.66 16.24 5.42
N MET A 235 1.00 15.36 6.18
CA MET A 235 -0.13 15.75 7.04
C MET A 235 0.28 16.53 8.29
N ARG A 236 1.53 16.37 8.75
CA ARG A 236 2.00 16.94 10.01
C ARG A 236 2.79 18.20 9.83
N VAL A 237 3.50 18.34 8.73
CA VAL A 237 4.41 19.44 8.46
C VAL A 237 3.87 20.25 7.27
N PRO A 238 3.22 21.39 7.53
CA PRO A 238 2.86 22.32 6.47
C PRO A 238 4.10 22.73 5.68
N ASP A 239 3.93 22.97 4.38
CA ASP A 239 5.00 23.41 3.48
C ASP A 239 6.18 22.43 3.29
N MET A 240 6.13 21.22 3.87
CA MET A 240 7.20 20.21 3.73
C MET A 240 7.59 19.96 2.28
N LEU A 241 6.62 19.99 1.36
CA LEU A 241 6.84 19.71 -0.05
C LEU A 241 7.92 20.63 -0.65
N ALA A 242 7.96 21.90 -0.24
CA ALA A 242 8.95 22.87 -0.70
C ALA A 242 10.35 22.61 -0.15
N TRP A 243 10.49 21.82 0.91
CA TRP A 243 11.76 21.50 1.57
C TRP A 243 12.36 20.18 1.09
N ILE A 244 11.63 19.40 0.29
CA ILE A 244 12.13 18.12 -0.23
C ILE A 244 13.19 18.39 -1.30
N PRO A 245 14.44 17.96 -1.11
CA PRO A 245 15.48 18.16 -2.11
C PRO A 245 15.20 17.30 -3.35
N ARG A 246 15.66 17.76 -4.52
CA ARG A 246 15.42 17.08 -5.81
C ARG A 246 15.79 15.58 -5.79
N PRO A 247 16.96 15.17 -5.26
CA PRO A 247 17.29 13.74 -5.21
C PRO A 247 16.33 12.91 -4.34
N ALA A 248 15.71 13.50 -3.31
CA ALA A 248 14.71 12.80 -2.51
C ALA A 248 13.39 12.64 -3.26
N TRP A 249 13.01 13.60 -4.11
CA TRP A 249 11.88 13.46 -5.03
C TRP A 249 12.09 12.30 -6.00
N ASP A 250 13.30 12.13 -6.54
CA ASP A 250 13.62 10.99 -7.41
C ASP A 250 13.41 9.66 -6.67
N ILE A 251 13.92 9.52 -5.44
CA ILE A 251 13.73 8.28 -4.66
C ILE A 251 12.25 8.03 -4.40
N LEU A 252 11.48 9.04 -4.00
CA LEU A 252 10.04 8.91 -3.79
C LEU A 252 9.35 8.46 -5.07
N PHE A 253 9.63 9.10 -6.20
CA PHE A 253 9.03 8.79 -7.49
C PHE A 253 9.37 7.39 -7.96
N TYR A 254 10.66 7.06 -8.07
CA TYR A 254 11.10 5.77 -8.57
C TYR A 254 10.71 4.61 -7.65
N SER A 255 10.62 4.84 -6.33
CA SER A 255 10.12 3.82 -5.41
C SER A 255 8.66 3.44 -5.70
N GLN A 256 7.80 4.41 -6.05
CA GLN A 256 6.38 4.17 -6.29
C GLN A 256 6.07 3.78 -7.75
N ALA A 257 6.90 4.22 -8.70
CA ALA A 257 6.69 4.01 -10.13
C ALA A 257 6.85 2.53 -10.56
N VAL A 258 7.43 1.68 -9.73
CA VAL A 258 7.70 0.27 -10.07
C VAL A 258 6.39 -0.52 -10.24
N ARG A 259 6.26 -1.19 -11.40
CA ARG A 259 5.14 -2.08 -11.73
C ARG A 259 5.41 -3.48 -11.18
N TRP A 260 4.99 -3.74 -9.95
CA TRP A 260 5.00 -5.08 -9.34
C TRP A 260 3.59 -5.52 -8.97
N LYS A 261 3.34 -6.83 -8.98
CA LYS A 261 2.03 -7.43 -8.71
C LYS A 261 1.43 -7.02 -7.35
N SER A 262 2.27 -6.74 -6.35
CA SER A 262 1.85 -6.32 -5.00
C SER A 262 1.59 -4.79 -4.88
N ASN A 263 1.87 -4.00 -5.92
CA ASN A 263 1.68 -2.54 -5.89
C ASN A 263 0.33 -2.15 -6.52
N GLU A 264 -0.76 -2.63 -5.96
CA GLU A 264 -2.12 -2.39 -6.49
C GLU A 264 -2.49 -0.89 -6.47
N LYS A 265 -2.02 -0.14 -5.47
CA LYS A 265 -2.28 1.30 -5.31
C LYS A 265 -1.29 2.21 -6.05
N ARG A 266 -0.52 1.65 -6.99
CA ARG A 266 0.51 2.37 -7.73
C ARG A 266 -0.03 3.66 -8.35
N GLU A 267 -1.11 3.56 -9.11
CA GLU A 267 -1.65 4.69 -9.87
C GLU A 267 -2.15 5.80 -8.97
N GLU A 268 -2.77 5.45 -7.84
CA GLU A 268 -3.19 6.40 -6.82
C GLU A 268 -1.98 7.14 -6.22
N HIS A 269 -0.95 6.39 -5.81
CA HIS A 269 0.27 6.97 -5.25
C HIS A 269 0.97 7.88 -6.27
N MET A 270 1.08 7.45 -7.54
CA MET A 270 1.71 8.22 -8.60
C MET A 270 0.92 9.50 -8.92
N ARG A 271 -0.40 9.43 -8.97
CA ARG A 271 -1.27 10.59 -9.21
C ARG A 271 -1.11 11.64 -8.12
N GLU A 272 -1.11 11.21 -6.85
CA GLU A 272 -0.89 12.11 -5.72
C GLU A 272 0.51 12.71 -5.76
N LEU A 273 1.54 11.88 -5.96
CA LEU A 273 2.92 12.35 -5.98
C LEU A 273 3.17 13.35 -7.11
N LEU A 274 2.63 13.12 -8.31
CA LEU A 274 2.71 14.06 -9.43
C LEU A 274 1.95 15.36 -9.17
N ALA A 275 0.82 15.32 -8.45
CA ALA A 275 0.12 16.53 -8.04
C ALA A 275 0.95 17.35 -7.04
N ASP A 276 1.58 16.67 -6.08
CA ASP A 276 2.46 17.29 -5.08
C ASP A 276 3.71 17.90 -5.72
N MET A 277 4.33 17.19 -6.68
CA MET A 277 5.47 17.71 -7.44
C MET A 277 5.09 18.94 -8.27
N ARG A 278 3.93 18.92 -8.96
CA ARG A 278 3.44 20.09 -9.70
C ARG A 278 3.18 21.28 -8.78
N SER A 279 2.73 21.06 -7.56
CA SER A 279 2.50 22.13 -6.58
C SER A 279 3.77 22.89 -6.19
N VAL A 280 4.94 22.24 -6.30
CA VAL A 280 6.26 22.85 -6.06
C VAL A 280 6.98 23.28 -7.34
N GLY A 281 6.30 23.22 -8.49
CA GLY A 281 6.85 23.61 -9.79
C GLY A 281 7.76 22.55 -10.44
N LEU A 282 7.64 21.28 -10.03
CA LEU A 282 8.31 20.15 -10.68
C LEU A 282 7.33 19.42 -11.60
N GLU A 283 7.66 19.30 -12.88
CA GLU A 283 6.80 18.68 -13.90
C GLU A 283 6.95 17.14 -13.99
N GLY A 284 7.92 16.58 -13.27
CA GLY A 284 8.22 15.15 -13.25
C GLY A 284 9.45 14.84 -12.39
N PRO A 285 9.91 13.57 -12.33
CA PRO A 285 11.14 13.22 -11.61
C PRO A 285 12.29 14.10 -12.12
N PRO A 286 13.01 14.82 -11.23
CA PRO A 286 14.08 15.72 -11.65
C PRO A 286 15.20 15.03 -12.42
N THR A 287 15.42 13.72 -12.23
CA THR A 287 16.36 12.94 -13.04
C THR A 287 15.60 12.04 -14.01
N PRO A 288 15.69 12.26 -15.34
CA PRO A 288 15.10 11.35 -16.32
C PRO A 288 15.75 9.96 -16.24
N PRO A 289 15.02 8.88 -16.54
CA PRO A 289 15.60 7.54 -16.53
C PRO A 289 16.76 7.46 -17.54
N PRO A 290 17.87 6.75 -17.21
CA PRO A 290 19.08 6.72 -18.02
C PRO A 290 18.88 6.21 -19.45
N ASP A 291 17.77 5.50 -19.69
CA ASP A 291 17.47 4.90 -21.00
C ASP A 291 16.79 5.86 -21.99
N GLY A 292 16.51 7.12 -21.63
CA GLY A 292 15.90 8.11 -22.52
C GLY A 292 14.50 7.72 -23.04
N LYS A 293 13.94 6.61 -22.56
CA LYS A 293 12.56 6.23 -22.81
C LYS A 293 11.71 7.21 -22.03
N VAL A 294 11.18 8.20 -22.74
CA VAL A 294 10.05 8.99 -22.29
C VAL A 294 9.02 7.96 -21.82
N LEU A 295 8.71 7.98 -20.53
CA LEU A 295 7.63 7.17 -19.99
C LEU A 295 6.36 7.78 -20.56
N ASP A 296 5.97 7.33 -21.75
CA ASP A 296 4.69 7.70 -22.35
C ASP A 296 3.61 7.31 -21.33
N ALA A 297 2.99 8.34 -20.77
CA ALA A 297 1.90 8.22 -19.82
C ALA A 297 0.61 7.96 -20.62
N ASP A 298 0.47 6.73 -21.12
CA ASP A 298 -0.81 6.20 -21.59
C ASP A 298 -1.73 5.84 -20.41
#